data_AF-A0A956C8J6-F1
#
_entry.id   AF-A0A956C8J6-F1
#
_cell.length_a   1.000
_cell.length_b   1.000
_cell.length_c   1.000
_cell.angle_alpha   90.00
_cell.angle_beta   90.00
_cell.angle_gamma   90.00
#
_symmetry.space_group_name_H-M   'P 1'
#
loop_
_entity.id
_entity.type
_entity.pdbx_description
1 polymer ?
#
loop_
_entity_poly.entity_id
_entity_poly.type
_entity_poly.pdbx_seq_one_letter_code
_entity_poly.pdbx_strand_id
1 'polypeptide(L)'
;MILRVALRNSVRNRRRTLLTAVAIAAGLALLLVFTGMADGAHEKMAEIGVSMGLGDVVVHARGYTDDPTLDRLIADPAPAQAAIGRVPGVVHVAPRLRTDALITAGATSVGVSLSGVDPAVEHLVSKIDTPDSMIAGQALESATKARPRSELPPVVIGKQLARTLGVEVGDRVTLTLRPVGGGETRSGAYEVHGIFATGVAEVDSFWAEIPLADAQRLTGAGQGVSMLAVILDNVANTPEGTHAIDKVLSGHDVEVLPWTEAAPDL
;
A
#
# COMPACT_ATOMS: atom_id res chain seq x y z
N MET A 1 -29.54 -27.48 46.19
CA MET A 1 -30.64 -28.43 45.90
C MET A 1 -31.23 -28.27 44.49
N ILE A 2 -31.49 -27.03 44.04
CA ILE A 2 -32.12 -26.71 42.74
C ILE A 2 -31.33 -27.22 41.52
N LEU A 3 -30.00 -27.10 41.53
CA LEU A 3 -29.13 -27.53 40.42
C LEU A 3 -29.24 -29.04 40.12
N ARG A 4 -29.33 -29.89 41.16
CA ARG A 4 -29.50 -31.35 41.01
C ARG A 4 -30.85 -31.73 40.39
N VAL A 5 -31.91 -30.98 40.70
CA VAL A 5 -33.24 -31.20 40.14
C VAL A 5 -33.27 -30.77 38.67
N ALA A 6 -32.65 -29.64 38.31
CA ALA A 6 -32.54 -29.16 36.94
C ALA A 6 -31.74 -30.11 36.01
N LEU A 7 -30.62 -30.66 36.50
CA LEU A 7 -29.80 -31.64 35.77
C LEU A 7 -30.56 -32.95 35.51
N ARG A 8 -31.24 -33.50 36.53
CA ARG A 8 -32.09 -34.69 36.36
C ARG A 8 -33.20 -34.47 35.35
N ASN A 9 -33.82 -33.27 35.34
CA ASN A 9 -34.87 -32.92 34.39
C ASN A 9 -34.34 -32.85 32.94
N SER A 10 -33.17 -32.23 32.75
CA SER A 10 -32.52 -32.14 31.43
C SER A 10 -32.11 -33.51 30.87
N VAL A 11 -31.63 -34.41 31.73
CA VAL A 11 -31.23 -35.78 31.35
C VAL A 11 -32.44 -36.69 31.09
N ARG A 12 -33.61 -36.40 31.68
CA ARG A 12 -34.85 -37.16 31.44
C ARG A 12 -35.53 -36.77 30.12
N ASN A 13 -35.44 -35.50 29.72
CA ASN A 13 -36.00 -34.98 28.47
C ASN A 13 -34.95 -34.80 27.36
N ARG A 14 -34.15 -35.86 27.09
CA ARG A 14 -32.94 -35.79 26.24
C ARG A 14 -33.15 -35.15 24.87
N ARG A 15 -34.25 -35.47 24.17
CA ARG A 15 -34.53 -34.94 22.82
C ARG A 15 -34.72 -33.42 22.82
N ARG A 16 -35.51 -32.90 23.75
CA ARG A 16 -35.80 -31.46 23.85
C ARG A 16 -34.57 -30.68 24.27
N THR A 17 -33.85 -31.17 25.28
CA THR A 17 -32.60 -30.57 25.75
C THR A 17 -31.55 -30.54 24.64
N LEU A 18 -31.45 -31.61 23.85
CA LEU A 18 -30.50 -31.71 22.74
C LEU A 18 -30.83 -30.70 21.62
N LEU A 19 -32.09 -30.57 21.21
CA LEU A 19 -32.50 -29.60 20.20
C LEU A 19 -32.15 -28.17 20.60
N THR A 20 -32.43 -27.77 21.84
CA THR A 20 -32.10 -26.42 22.34
C THR A 20 -30.60 -26.22 22.48
N ALA A 21 -29.87 -27.24 22.96
CA ALA A 21 -28.42 -27.16 23.11
C ALA A 21 -27.72 -27.05 21.74
N VAL A 22 -28.17 -27.80 20.73
CA VAL A 22 -27.66 -27.72 19.37
C VAL A 22 -27.96 -26.36 18.75
N ALA A 23 -29.17 -25.81 18.93
CA ALA A 23 -29.50 -24.48 18.41
C ALA A 23 -28.60 -23.39 19.01
N ILE A 24 -28.38 -23.40 20.33
CA ILE A 24 -27.49 -22.45 21.02
C ILE A 24 -26.04 -22.67 20.57
N ALA A 25 -25.58 -23.92 20.50
CA ALA A 25 -24.21 -24.23 20.08
C ALA A 25 -23.95 -23.82 18.63
N ALA A 26 -24.91 -24.04 17.72
CA ALA A 26 -24.80 -23.63 16.33
C ALA A 26 -24.78 -22.10 16.18
N GLY A 27 -25.63 -21.39 16.92
CA GLY A 27 -25.62 -19.92 16.93
C GLY A 27 -24.31 -19.36 17.47
N LEU A 28 -23.80 -19.91 18.58
CA LEU A 28 -22.51 -19.52 19.15
C LEU A 28 -21.34 -19.85 18.22
N ALA A 29 -21.35 -21.03 17.58
CA ALA A 29 -20.32 -21.42 16.63
C ALA A 29 -20.29 -20.47 15.42
N LEU A 30 -21.47 -20.11 14.87
CA LEU A 30 -21.55 -19.16 13.77
C LEU A 30 -21.03 -17.77 14.16
N LEU A 31 -21.38 -17.30 15.36
CA LEU A 31 -20.86 -16.03 15.89
C LEU A 31 -19.34 -16.06 16.05
N LEU A 32 -18.78 -17.13 16.64
CA LEU A 32 -17.34 -17.28 16.82
C LEU A 32 -16.57 -17.37 15.51
N VAL A 33 -17.12 -18.07 14.51
CA VAL A 33 -16.53 -18.12 13.16
C VAL A 33 -16.56 -16.74 12.52
N PHE A 34 -17.67 -16.00 12.64
CA PHE A 34 -17.79 -14.66 12.07
C PHE A 34 -16.83 -13.67 12.74
N THR A 35 -16.73 -13.68 14.07
CA THR A 35 -15.76 -12.82 14.78
C THR A 35 -14.32 -13.20 14.45
N GLY A 36 -13.98 -14.49 14.42
CA GLY A 36 -12.63 -14.92 14.05
C GLY A 36 -12.25 -14.56 12.60
N MET A 37 -13.22 -14.58 11.69
CA MET A 37 -13.02 -14.13 10.31
C MET A 37 -12.86 -12.61 10.23
N ALA A 38 -13.64 -11.84 10.99
CA ALA A 38 -13.53 -10.38 11.04
C ALA A 38 -12.18 -9.93 11.65
N ASP A 39 -11.78 -10.53 12.77
CA ASP A 39 -10.49 -10.25 13.41
C ASP A 39 -9.32 -10.61 12.49
N GLY A 40 -9.39 -11.77 11.82
CA GLY A 40 -8.39 -12.19 10.85
C GLY A 40 -8.30 -11.28 9.62
N ALA A 41 -9.43 -10.73 9.17
CA ALA A 41 -9.46 -9.73 8.10
C ALA A 41 -8.77 -8.43 8.56
N HIS A 42 -9.10 -7.91 9.75
CA HIS A 42 -8.49 -6.68 10.28
C HIS A 42 -6.97 -6.78 10.48
N GLU A 43 -6.47 -7.89 11.05
CA GLU A 43 -5.03 -8.10 11.23
C GLU A 43 -4.29 -8.07 9.87
N LYS A 44 -4.91 -8.62 8.82
CA LYS A 44 -4.34 -8.64 7.48
C LYS A 44 -4.36 -7.27 6.81
N MET A 45 -5.35 -6.43 7.06
CA MET A 45 -5.39 -5.09 6.46
C MET A 45 -4.33 -4.15 7.06
N ALA A 46 -4.08 -4.23 8.37
CA ALA A 46 -2.96 -3.53 9.01
C ALA A 46 -1.59 -3.97 8.44
N GLU A 47 -1.43 -5.27 8.17
CA GLU A 47 -0.22 -5.81 7.51
C GLU A 47 -0.07 -5.30 6.07
N ILE A 48 -1.17 -5.11 5.33
CA ILE A 48 -1.18 -4.56 3.97
C ILE A 48 -0.78 -3.08 3.97
N GLY A 49 -1.37 -2.26 4.86
CA GLY A 49 -1.09 -0.81 4.92
C GLY A 49 0.37 -0.49 5.23
N VAL A 50 0.96 -1.20 6.20
CA VAL A 50 2.40 -1.08 6.51
C VAL A 50 3.25 -1.58 5.34
N SER A 51 2.83 -2.66 4.67
CA SER A 51 3.58 -3.19 3.52
C SER A 51 3.56 -2.22 2.33
N MET A 52 2.50 -1.45 2.12
CA MET A 52 2.38 -0.48 1.00
C MET A 52 3.18 0.82 1.18
N GLY A 53 3.86 1.00 2.32
CA GLY A 53 4.76 2.14 2.52
C GLY A 53 4.07 3.49 2.70
N LEU A 54 2.89 3.49 3.33
CA LEU A 54 2.18 4.73 3.72
C LEU A 54 3.02 5.58 4.71
N GLY A 55 3.92 4.95 5.48
CA GLY A 55 4.63 5.61 6.59
C GLY A 55 3.76 5.73 7.84
N ASP A 56 4.28 6.39 8.88
CA ASP A 56 3.54 6.63 10.13
C ASP A 56 2.57 7.81 9.97
N VAL A 57 3.04 8.86 9.29
CA VAL A 57 2.28 10.06 8.96
C VAL A 57 2.32 10.27 7.45
N VAL A 58 1.17 10.58 6.88
CA VAL A 58 0.98 10.82 5.45
C VAL A 58 0.68 12.29 5.22
N VAL A 59 1.41 12.91 4.31
CA VAL A 59 1.11 14.27 3.84
C VAL A 59 0.63 14.22 2.40
N HIS A 60 -0.58 14.70 2.15
CA HIS A 60 -1.19 14.78 0.82
C HIS A 60 -1.43 16.23 0.41
N ALA A 61 -1.65 16.45 -0.89
CA ALA A 61 -2.31 17.68 -1.32
C ALA A 61 -3.74 17.71 -0.75
N ARG A 62 -4.25 18.89 -0.41
CA ARG A 62 -5.57 19.01 0.23
C ARG A 62 -6.67 18.37 -0.63
N GLY A 63 -7.45 17.49 0.00
CA GLY A 63 -8.57 16.78 -0.63
C GLY A 63 -8.15 15.64 -1.56
N TYR A 64 -6.87 15.24 -1.59
CA TYR A 64 -6.45 14.04 -2.32
C TYR A 64 -7.05 12.77 -1.70
N THR A 65 -7.23 12.73 -0.38
CA THR A 65 -7.85 11.59 0.31
C THR A 65 -9.30 11.35 -0.16
N ASP A 66 -10.06 12.42 -0.42
CA ASP A 66 -11.44 12.33 -0.94
C ASP A 66 -11.50 11.98 -2.43
N ASP A 67 -10.52 12.42 -3.20
CA ASP A 67 -10.48 12.33 -4.67
C ASP A 67 -9.03 12.13 -5.15
N PRO A 68 -8.52 10.88 -5.11
CA PRO A 68 -7.13 10.56 -5.37
C PRO A 68 -6.81 10.62 -6.86
N THR A 69 -6.77 11.85 -7.39
CA THR A 69 -6.49 12.14 -8.79
C THR A 69 -5.11 12.77 -8.95
N LEU A 70 -4.52 12.53 -10.12
CA LEU A 70 -3.25 13.16 -10.54
C LEU A 70 -3.35 14.68 -10.67
N ASP A 71 -4.54 15.28 -10.57
CA ASP A 71 -4.73 16.73 -10.57
C ASP A 71 -4.51 17.35 -9.16
N ARG A 72 -4.46 16.51 -8.11
CA ARG A 72 -4.21 16.93 -6.72
C ARG A 72 -2.83 16.46 -6.27
N LEU A 73 -1.79 17.14 -6.74
CA LEU A 73 -0.40 16.83 -6.40
C LEU A 73 0.24 17.95 -5.58
N ILE A 74 1.18 17.58 -4.73
CA ILE A 74 2.12 18.51 -4.11
C ILE A 74 3.13 18.91 -5.19
N ALA A 75 2.93 20.07 -5.81
CA ALA A 75 3.67 20.50 -7.01
C ALA A 75 5.19 20.61 -6.82
N ASP A 76 5.62 21.08 -5.65
CA ASP A 76 7.03 21.09 -5.23
C ASP A 76 7.14 20.54 -3.81
N PRO A 77 7.56 19.26 -3.65
CA PRO A 77 7.68 18.65 -2.34
C PRO A 77 8.90 19.13 -1.55
N ALA A 78 9.92 19.72 -2.19
CA ALA A 78 11.21 19.96 -1.53
C ALA A 78 11.11 20.90 -0.31
N PRO A 79 10.34 22.01 -0.33
CA PRO A 79 10.15 22.86 0.85
C PRO A 79 9.44 22.13 1.99
N ALA A 80 8.38 21.39 1.67
CA ALA A 80 7.61 20.62 2.66
C ALA A 80 8.46 19.50 3.26
N GLN A 81 9.17 18.74 2.43
CA GLN A 81 10.08 17.68 2.85
C GLN A 81 11.18 18.22 3.78
N ALA A 82 11.79 19.37 3.44
CA ALA A 82 12.79 20.01 4.29
C ALA A 82 12.22 20.58 5.60
N ALA A 83 10.96 20.99 5.62
CA ALA A 83 10.28 21.47 6.83
C ALA A 83 9.96 20.29 7.77
N ILE A 84 9.39 19.21 7.23
CA ILE A 84 9.06 17.98 7.96
C ILE A 84 10.32 17.33 8.54
N GLY A 85 11.41 17.24 7.76
CA GLY A 85 12.67 16.64 8.22
C GLY A 85 13.36 17.38 9.37
N ARG A 86 12.89 18.59 9.75
CA ARG A 86 13.38 19.32 10.94
C ARG A 86 12.54 19.06 12.18
N VAL A 87 11.42 18.36 12.07
CA VAL A 87 10.55 18.01 13.20
C VAL A 87 11.26 16.94 14.05
N PRO A 88 11.42 17.14 15.36
CA PRO A 88 11.99 16.11 16.24
C PRO A 88 11.18 14.81 16.18
N GLY A 89 11.87 13.68 16.09
CA GLY A 89 11.25 12.36 15.96
C GLY A 89 11.02 11.90 14.52
N VAL A 90 11.17 12.77 13.51
CA VAL A 90 11.15 12.35 12.10
C VAL A 90 12.49 11.71 11.72
N VAL A 91 12.45 10.46 11.28
CA VAL A 91 13.61 9.70 10.80
C VAL A 91 13.79 9.89 9.30
N HIS A 92 12.69 9.82 8.55
CA HIS A 92 12.74 9.91 7.09
C HIS A 92 11.47 10.53 6.49
N VAL A 93 11.62 11.15 5.32
CA VAL A 93 10.51 11.68 4.53
C VAL A 93 10.70 11.23 3.08
N ALA A 94 9.86 10.31 2.62
CA ALA A 94 9.94 9.72 1.30
C ALA A 94 8.84 10.28 0.37
N PRO A 95 9.20 10.97 -0.72
CA PRO A 95 8.24 11.38 -1.73
C PRO A 95 7.76 10.19 -2.55
N ARG A 96 6.45 10.11 -2.80
CA ARG A 96 5.84 9.06 -3.62
C ARG A 96 4.82 9.63 -4.58
N LEU A 97 4.72 9.00 -5.75
CA LEU A 97 3.70 9.31 -6.75
C LEU A 97 2.89 8.06 -7.06
N ARG A 98 1.65 7.99 -6.55
CA ARG A 98 0.74 6.86 -6.79
C ARG A 98 -0.27 7.21 -7.86
N THR A 99 -0.52 6.27 -8.77
CA THR A 99 -1.51 6.42 -9.83
C THR A 99 -1.95 5.07 -10.35
N ASP A 100 -3.14 4.99 -10.93
CA ASP A 100 -3.59 3.78 -11.61
C ASP A 100 -3.08 3.76 -13.05
N ALA A 101 -2.56 2.61 -13.45
CA ALA A 101 -2.04 2.37 -14.79
C ALA A 101 -2.51 1.03 -15.33
N LEU A 102 -2.37 0.86 -16.63
CA LEU A 102 -2.55 -0.41 -17.32
C LEU A 102 -1.16 -0.94 -17.66
N ILE A 103 -0.81 -2.11 -17.14
CA ILE A 103 0.40 -2.83 -17.53
C ILE A 103 0.04 -3.85 -18.62
N THR A 104 0.81 -3.85 -19.71
CA THR A 104 0.57 -4.70 -20.87
C THR A 104 1.84 -5.47 -21.24
N ALA A 105 1.69 -6.77 -21.45
CA ALA A 105 2.72 -7.67 -21.97
C ALA A 105 2.11 -8.53 -23.10
N GLY A 106 2.62 -8.39 -24.32
CA GLY A 106 2.06 -9.09 -25.48
C GLY A 106 0.59 -8.73 -25.71
N ALA A 107 -0.30 -9.71 -25.55
CA ALA A 107 -1.76 -9.55 -25.69
C ALA A 107 -2.49 -9.43 -24.34
N THR A 108 -1.78 -9.55 -23.21
CA THR A 108 -2.36 -9.52 -21.86
C THR A 108 -2.22 -8.14 -21.25
N SER A 109 -3.30 -7.63 -20.67
CA SER A 109 -3.32 -6.32 -20.03
C SER A 109 -4.05 -6.37 -18.70
N VAL A 110 -3.45 -5.79 -17.67
CA VAL A 110 -3.94 -5.82 -16.28
C VAL A 110 -3.91 -4.41 -15.70
N GLY A 111 -4.96 -4.01 -14.97
CA GLY A 111 -4.98 -2.76 -14.22
C GLY A 111 -4.12 -2.88 -12.97
N VAL A 112 -3.27 -1.89 -12.72
CA VAL A 112 -2.32 -1.89 -11.61
C VAL A 112 -2.30 -0.56 -10.88
N SER A 113 -2.03 -0.62 -9.57
CA SER A 113 -1.62 0.56 -8.81
C SER A 113 -0.11 0.72 -9.00
N LEU A 114 0.27 1.79 -9.70
CA LEU A 114 1.65 2.15 -9.99
C LEU A 114 2.15 3.12 -8.94
N SER A 115 3.25 2.76 -8.28
CA SER A 115 3.92 3.60 -7.28
C SER A 115 5.28 4.06 -7.79
N GLY A 116 5.47 5.37 -7.89
CA GLY A 116 6.75 6.00 -8.08
C GLY A 116 7.45 6.20 -6.74
N VAL A 117 8.57 5.53 -6.53
CA VAL A 117 9.28 5.50 -5.24
C VAL A 117 10.73 5.97 -5.39
N ASP A 118 11.34 6.46 -4.30
CA ASP A 118 12.78 6.70 -4.27
C ASP A 118 13.50 5.40 -3.88
N PRO A 119 14.18 4.72 -4.82
CA PRO A 119 14.77 3.41 -4.55
C PRO A 119 15.83 3.42 -3.45
N ALA A 120 16.48 4.56 -3.20
CA ALA A 120 17.54 4.66 -2.21
C ALA A 120 17.02 4.55 -0.77
N VAL A 121 15.75 4.85 -0.54
CA VAL A 121 15.16 4.99 0.79
C VAL A 121 13.92 4.13 0.99
N GLU A 122 13.42 3.49 -0.08
CA GLU A 122 12.19 2.69 -0.05
C GLU A 122 12.24 1.55 0.98
N HIS A 123 13.41 0.95 1.18
CA HIS A 123 13.61 -0.12 2.17
C HIS A 123 13.39 0.33 3.63
N LEU A 124 13.38 1.63 3.89
CA LEU A 124 13.07 2.21 5.21
C LEU A 124 11.57 2.46 5.41
N VAL A 125 10.79 2.40 4.33
CA VAL A 125 9.40 2.87 4.29
C VAL A 125 8.43 1.71 4.01
N SER A 126 8.79 0.82 3.10
CA SER A 126 7.96 -0.30 2.65
C SER A 126 8.70 -1.63 2.78
N LYS A 127 7.92 -2.71 2.78
CA LYS A 127 8.41 -4.09 2.65
C LYS A 127 8.34 -4.62 1.22
N ILE A 128 7.89 -3.83 0.24
CA ILE A 128 7.64 -4.27 -1.14
C ILE A 128 8.94 -4.31 -1.94
N ASP A 129 9.65 -3.18 -2.09
CA ASP A 129 10.94 -3.12 -2.78
C ASP A 129 12.10 -3.32 -1.80
N THR A 130 12.12 -4.47 -1.13
CA THR A 130 13.22 -4.88 -0.25
C THR A 130 13.89 -6.15 -0.79
N PRO A 131 15.19 -6.35 -0.51
CA PRO A 131 15.87 -7.59 -0.87
C PRO A 131 15.19 -8.85 -0.33
N ASP A 132 14.51 -8.77 0.83
CA ASP A 132 13.88 -9.90 1.51
C ASP A 132 12.55 -10.33 0.88
N SER A 133 11.81 -9.38 0.28
CA SER A 133 10.55 -9.66 -0.43
C SER A 133 10.77 -10.06 -1.89
N MET A 134 11.97 -9.82 -2.43
CA MET A 134 12.28 -10.11 -3.82
C MET A 134 12.49 -11.61 -4.03
N ILE A 135 11.63 -12.23 -4.84
CA ILE A 135 11.71 -13.67 -5.13
C ILE A 135 12.48 -13.98 -6.42
N ALA A 136 12.65 -12.98 -7.29
CA ALA A 136 13.46 -13.07 -8.49
C ALA A 136 13.96 -11.67 -8.88
N GLY A 137 15.17 -11.58 -9.44
CA GLY A 137 15.74 -10.32 -9.90
C GLY A 137 16.32 -9.47 -8.77
N GLN A 138 16.27 -8.14 -8.93
CA GLN A 138 16.84 -7.17 -7.99
C GLN A 138 15.86 -6.05 -7.68
N ALA A 139 16.00 -5.47 -6.48
CA ALA A 139 15.29 -4.26 -6.05
C ALA A 139 15.62 -3.06 -6.96
N LEU A 140 14.72 -2.06 -6.99
CA LEU A 140 14.89 -0.88 -7.86
C LEU A 140 16.19 -0.12 -7.57
N GLU A 141 16.68 -0.14 -6.33
CA GLU A 141 17.91 0.55 -5.96
C GLU A 141 19.12 0.03 -6.74
N SER A 142 19.25 -1.29 -6.80
CA SER A 142 20.33 -1.97 -7.51
C SER A 142 20.19 -1.78 -9.02
N ALA A 143 18.96 -1.94 -9.52
CA ALA A 143 18.64 -1.74 -10.94
C ALA A 143 18.95 -0.32 -11.41
N THR A 144 18.61 0.69 -10.61
CA THR A 144 18.80 2.11 -10.97
C THR A 144 20.27 2.49 -10.97
N LYS A 145 21.08 1.96 -10.03
CA LYS A 145 22.53 2.22 -9.95
C LYS A 145 23.31 1.52 -11.08
N ALA A 146 22.88 0.33 -11.49
CA ALA A 146 23.54 -0.46 -12.53
C ALA A 146 23.22 0.03 -13.96
N ARG A 147 22.21 0.90 -14.12
CA ARG A 147 21.62 1.24 -15.42
C ARG A 147 22.53 2.08 -16.32
N PRO A 148 22.94 1.57 -17.49
CA PRO A 148 23.45 2.37 -18.59
C PRO A 148 22.33 3.25 -19.16
N ARG A 149 22.66 4.47 -19.59
CA ARG A 149 21.70 5.46 -20.13
C ARG A 149 20.88 4.99 -21.34
N SER A 150 21.24 3.85 -21.96
CA SER A 150 20.63 3.28 -23.16
C SER A 150 19.61 2.17 -22.87
N GLU A 151 19.45 1.75 -21.62
CA GLU A 151 18.53 0.67 -21.23
C GLU A 151 17.17 1.21 -20.78
N LEU A 152 16.17 0.33 -20.81
CA LEU A 152 14.81 0.66 -20.37
C LEU A 152 14.77 0.96 -18.87
N PRO A 153 13.79 1.77 -18.43
CA PRO A 153 13.56 1.97 -17.00
C PRO A 153 13.14 0.67 -16.32
N PRO A 154 13.66 0.39 -15.11
CA PRO A 154 13.28 -0.80 -14.38
C PRO A 154 11.87 -0.66 -13.83
N VAL A 155 11.16 -1.79 -13.77
CA VAL A 155 9.93 -1.94 -12.99
C VAL A 155 10.05 -3.19 -12.13
N VAL A 156 9.55 -3.12 -10.91
CA VAL A 156 9.33 -4.29 -10.05
C VAL A 156 7.84 -4.55 -9.93
N ILE A 157 7.45 -5.82 -10.04
CA ILE A 157 6.03 -6.22 -10.07
C ILE A 157 5.77 -7.36 -9.09
N GLY A 158 4.53 -7.45 -8.61
CA GLY A 158 4.13 -8.54 -7.74
C GLY A 158 4.14 -9.91 -8.43
N LYS A 159 4.40 -10.97 -7.65
CA LYS A 159 4.45 -12.37 -8.11
C LYS A 159 3.22 -12.79 -8.90
N GLN A 160 2.02 -12.43 -8.44
CA GLN A 160 0.78 -12.84 -9.07
C GLN A 160 0.50 -12.04 -10.34
N LEU A 161 0.90 -10.77 -10.37
CA LEU A 161 0.87 -9.94 -11.56
C LEU A 161 1.80 -10.50 -12.65
N ALA A 162 3.05 -10.83 -12.31
CA ALA A 162 4.01 -11.45 -13.23
C ALA A 162 3.47 -12.75 -13.85
N ARG A 163 2.86 -13.61 -13.02
CA ARG A 163 2.21 -14.85 -13.48
C ARG A 163 1.05 -14.60 -14.43
N THR A 164 0.21 -13.61 -14.14
CA THR A 164 -0.94 -13.26 -14.97
C THR A 164 -0.48 -12.72 -16.33
N LEU A 165 0.55 -11.89 -16.34
CA LEU A 165 1.14 -11.34 -17.57
C LEU A 165 1.98 -12.35 -18.35
N GLY A 166 2.46 -13.41 -17.69
CA GLY A 166 3.34 -14.41 -18.28
C GLY A 166 4.75 -13.87 -18.55
N VAL A 167 5.26 -13.03 -17.65
CA VAL A 167 6.57 -12.36 -17.78
C VAL A 167 7.54 -12.80 -16.68
N GLU A 168 8.83 -12.76 -17.01
CA GLU A 168 9.95 -13.03 -16.12
C GLU A 168 10.89 -11.81 -16.04
N VAL A 169 11.92 -11.89 -15.19
CA VAL A 169 12.95 -10.84 -15.09
C VAL A 169 13.71 -10.73 -16.41
N GLY A 170 13.86 -9.51 -16.91
CA GLY A 170 14.43 -9.18 -18.22
C GLY A 170 13.38 -8.97 -19.32
N ASP A 171 12.11 -9.31 -19.06
CA ASP A 171 11.04 -9.09 -20.04
C ASP A 171 10.60 -7.63 -20.10
N ARG A 172 10.03 -7.28 -21.25
CA ARG A 172 9.54 -5.94 -21.55
C ARG A 172 8.04 -5.84 -21.26
N VAL A 173 7.66 -4.79 -20.55
CA VAL A 173 6.25 -4.43 -20.30
C VAL A 173 5.99 -2.98 -20.69
N THR A 174 4.75 -2.66 -21.03
CA THR A 174 4.32 -1.30 -21.32
C THR A 174 3.37 -0.83 -20.24
N LEU A 175 3.68 0.31 -19.61
CA LEU A 175 2.78 0.98 -18.68
C LEU A 175 2.05 2.09 -19.43
N THR A 176 0.72 2.10 -19.35
CA THR A 176 -0.15 3.09 -19.99
C THR A 176 -1.04 3.75 -18.95
N LEU A 177 -1.08 5.08 -18.91
CA LEU A 177 -1.89 5.83 -17.96
C LEU A 177 -2.42 7.13 -18.57
N ARG A 178 -3.34 7.77 -17.87
CA ARG A 178 -3.79 9.12 -18.20
C ARG A 178 -2.90 10.14 -17.50
N PRO A 179 -2.31 11.12 -18.20
CA PRO A 179 -1.43 12.11 -17.58
C PRO A 179 -2.18 13.15 -16.74
N VAL A 180 -1.42 13.91 -15.95
CA VAL A 180 -1.88 15.08 -15.19
C VAL A 180 -2.54 16.10 -16.13
N GLY A 181 -3.67 16.69 -15.71
CA GLY A 181 -4.43 17.65 -16.51
C GLY A 181 -5.27 17.01 -17.63
N GLY A 182 -5.26 15.69 -17.75
CA GLY A 182 -5.98 14.93 -18.76
C GLY A 182 -5.33 14.93 -20.14
N GLY A 183 -6.10 14.56 -21.16
CA GLY A 183 -5.62 14.38 -22.53
C GLY A 183 -5.43 12.91 -22.91
N GLU A 184 -4.66 12.68 -23.98
CA GLU A 184 -4.39 11.35 -24.53
C GLU A 184 -3.54 10.51 -23.57
N THR A 185 -3.81 9.20 -23.53
CA THR A 185 -3.06 8.27 -22.68
C THR A 185 -1.59 8.26 -23.07
N ARG A 186 -0.70 8.20 -22.08
CA ARG A 186 0.74 8.10 -22.27
C ARG A 186 1.19 6.70 -21.95
N SER A 187 2.06 6.16 -22.80
CA SER A 187 2.64 4.83 -22.62
C SER A 187 4.16 4.92 -22.55
N GLY A 188 4.76 4.12 -21.67
CA GLY A 188 6.21 3.96 -21.54
C GLY A 188 6.58 2.48 -21.50
N ALA A 189 7.68 2.11 -22.14
CA ALA A 189 8.23 0.76 -22.06
C ALA A 189 9.19 0.66 -20.86
N TYR A 190 9.09 -0.43 -20.12
CA TYR A 190 9.86 -0.75 -18.92
C TYR A 190 10.37 -2.19 -19.02
N GLU A 191 11.43 -2.49 -18.26
CA GLU A 191 11.98 -3.84 -18.14
C GLU A 191 11.76 -4.38 -16.73
N VAL A 192 11.20 -5.58 -16.64
CA VAL A 192 10.97 -6.25 -15.35
C VAL A 192 12.32 -6.58 -14.73
N HIS A 193 12.72 -5.84 -13.70
CA HIS A 193 14.00 -6.04 -13.02
C HIS A 193 13.87 -6.91 -11.78
N GLY A 194 12.69 -6.95 -11.18
CA GLY A 194 12.42 -7.71 -9.97
C GLY A 194 10.97 -8.15 -9.89
N ILE A 195 10.77 -9.29 -9.24
CA ILE A 195 9.46 -9.82 -8.90
C ILE A 195 9.44 -10.00 -7.39
N PHE A 196 8.54 -9.29 -6.70
CA PHE A 196 8.40 -9.35 -5.25
C PHE A 196 7.22 -10.24 -4.83
N ALA A 197 7.23 -10.70 -3.58
CA ALA A 197 6.10 -11.34 -2.93
C ALA A 197 5.94 -10.78 -1.52
N THR A 198 4.81 -10.12 -1.27
CA THR A 198 4.47 -9.54 0.04
C THR A 198 3.90 -10.59 1.00
N GLY A 199 3.51 -11.76 0.49
CA GLY A 199 2.75 -12.76 1.23
C GLY A 199 1.24 -12.52 1.21
N VAL A 200 0.79 -11.37 0.68
CA VAL A 200 -0.61 -11.06 0.42
C VAL A 200 -0.86 -11.12 -1.07
N ALA A 201 -1.49 -12.21 -1.52
CA ALA A 201 -1.69 -12.49 -2.95
C ALA A 201 -2.48 -11.39 -3.68
N GLU A 202 -3.36 -10.68 -2.96
CA GLU A 202 -4.12 -9.56 -3.50
C GLU A 202 -3.19 -8.40 -3.88
N VAL A 203 -2.31 -7.95 -2.98
CA VAL A 203 -1.30 -6.90 -3.26
C VAL A 203 -0.38 -7.34 -4.40
N ASP A 204 0.09 -8.58 -4.36
CA ASP A 204 0.98 -9.15 -5.39
C ASP A 204 0.33 -9.25 -6.78
N SER A 205 -0.99 -9.06 -6.89
CA SER A 205 -1.74 -9.19 -8.15
C SER A 205 -1.94 -7.88 -8.91
N PHE A 206 -1.81 -6.73 -8.24
CA PHE A 206 -2.07 -5.43 -8.86
C PHE A 206 -1.02 -4.35 -8.56
N TRP A 207 -0.02 -4.61 -7.72
CA TRP A 207 0.99 -3.61 -7.34
C TRP A 207 2.23 -3.64 -8.25
N ALA A 208 2.69 -2.46 -8.66
CA ALA A 208 3.92 -2.29 -9.45
C ALA A 208 4.66 -1.02 -9.01
N GLU A 209 5.99 -1.06 -9.00
CA GLU A 209 6.82 0.09 -8.60
C GLU A 209 7.89 0.43 -9.64
N ILE A 210 8.11 1.72 -9.82
CA ILE A 210 9.15 2.29 -10.69
C ILE A 210 9.86 3.44 -9.95
N PRO A 211 11.04 3.87 -10.41
CA PRO A 211 11.70 5.03 -9.83
C PRO A 211 10.80 6.28 -9.94
N LEU A 212 10.78 7.11 -8.90
CA LEU A 212 9.95 8.32 -8.81
C LEU A 212 10.12 9.23 -10.03
N ALA A 213 11.37 9.43 -10.46
CA ALA A 213 11.69 10.24 -11.63
C ALA A 213 11.09 9.66 -12.93
N ASP A 214 10.92 8.34 -13.03
CA ASP A 214 10.29 7.68 -14.18
C ASP A 214 8.76 7.84 -14.12
N ALA A 215 8.17 7.73 -12.93
CA ALA A 215 6.74 7.97 -12.70
C ALA A 215 6.35 9.42 -13.02
N GLN A 216 7.13 10.40 -12.56
CA GLN A 216 6.92 11.82 -12.84
C GLN A 216 6.98 12.14 -14.34
N ARG A 217 7.90 11.52 -15.08
CA ARG A 217 7.98 11.68 -16.55
C ARG A 217 6.78 11.07 -17.27
N LEU A 218 6.36 9.87 -16.85
CA LEU A 218 5.23 9.16 -17.47
C LEU A 218 3.91 9.93 -17.26
N THR A 219 3.65 10.34 -16.02
CA THR A 219 2.45 11.11 -15.63
C THR A 219 2.47 12.56 -16.12
N GLY A 220 3.65 13.14 -16.34
CA GLY A 220 3.78 14.56 -16.66
C GLY A 220 3.66 15.47 -15.44
N ALA A 221 3.83 14.94 -14.22
CA ALA A 221 3.70 15.68 -12.96
C ALA A 221 4.80 16.73 -12.70
N GLY A 222 5.83 16.81 -13.55
CA GLY A 222 6.98 17.68 -13.29
C GLY A 222 7.75 17.21 -12.06
N GLN A 223 7.85 18.05 -11.02
CA GLN A 223 8.39 17.67 -9.71
C GLN A 223 7.30 17.22 -8.73
N GLY A 224 6.05 17.18 -9.17
CA GLY A 224 4.90 16.88 -8.33
C GLY A 224 4.89 15.46 -7.78
N VAL A 225 4.34 15.30 -6.59
CA VAL A 225 4.17 14.02 -5.90
C VAL A 225 2.76 13.92 -5.32
N SER A 226 2.22 12.72 -5.21
CA SER A 226 0.88 12.53 -4.62
C SER A 226 0.93 12.58 -3.10
N MET A 227 2.03 12.11 -2.51
CA MET A 227 2.19 12.01 -1.07
C MET A 227 3.65 12.13 -0.61
N LEU A 228 3.82 12.56 0.64
CA LEU A 228 5.05 12.37 1.41
C LEU A 228 4.75 11.38 2.53
N ALA A 229 5.41 10.22 2.49
CA ALA A 229 5.39 9.26 3.58
C ALA A 229 6.43 9.67 4.62
N VAL A 230 6.01 9.87 5.86
CA VAL A 230 6.87 10.31 6.97
C VAL A 230 7.02 9.19 7.97
N ILE A 231 8.27 8.86 8.28
CA ILE A 231 8.64 7.77 9.18
C ILE A 231 9.17 8.40 10.45
N LEU A 232 8.58 8.00 11.56
CA LEU A 232 8.93 8.45 12.90
C LEU A 232 9.87 7.46 13.57
N ASP A 233 10.58 7.91 14.60
CA ASP A 233 11.46 7.08 15.42
C ASP A 233 10.67 6.06 16.26
N ASN A 234 9.41 6.39 16.57
CA ASN A 234 8.49 5.55 17.31
C ASN A 234 7.05 5.75 16.80
N VAL A 235 6.47 4.69 16.27
CA VAL A 235 5.07 4.63 15.79
C VAL A 235 4.08 5.05 16.87
N ALA A 236 4.37 4.82 18.16
CA ALA A 236 3.49 5.25 19.24
C ALA A 236 3.33 6.79 19.33
N ASN A 237 4.29 7.54 18.79
CA ASN A 237 4.26 9.01 18.74
C ASN A 237 3.54 9.54 17.49
N THR A 238 2.87 8.69 16.70
CA THR A 238 2.16 9.11 15.48
C THR A 238 1.18 10.26 15.73
N PRO A 239 0.35 10.29 16.80
CA PRO A 239 -0.54 11.41 17.06
C PRO A 239 0.20 12.73 17.30
N GLU A 240 1.25 12.71 18.13
CA GLU A 240 2.08 13.88 18.44
C GLU A 240 2.86 14.35 17.21
N GLY A 241 3.42 13.41 16.44
CA GLY A 241 4.16 13.67 15.21
C GLY A 241 3.26 14.29 14.14
N THR A 242 2.06 13.76 13.95
CA THR A 242 1.04 14.32 13.03
C THR A 242 0.75 15.77 13.39
N HIS A 243 0.47 16.06 14.67
CA HIS A 243 0.17 17.42 15.12
C HIS A 243 1.36 18.38 14.95
N ALA A 244 2.59 17.92 15.22
CA ALA A 244 3.80 18.71 15.04
C ALA A 244 4.04 19.04 13.55
N ILE A 245 3.83 18.07 12.66
CA ILE A 245 3.98 18.22 11.21
C ILE A 245 2.90 19.16 10.66
N ASP A 246 1.64 18.99 11.06
CA ASP A 246 0.53 19.87 10.69
C ASP A 246 0.80 21.33 11.07
N LYS A 247 1.34 21.57 12.26
CA LYS A 247 1.73 22.90 12.71
C LYS A 247 2.85 23.51 11.87
N VAL A 248 3.85 22.71 11.47
CA VAL A 248 4.97 23.16 10.62
C VAL A 248 4.51 23.46 9.20
N LEU A 249 3.55 22.69 8.70
CA LEU A 249 2.99 22.85 7.36
C LEU A 249 1.78 23.80 7.31
N SER A 250 1.39 24.38 8.45
CA SER A 250 0.30 25.37 8.55
C SER A 250 0.55 26.56 7.61
N GLY A 251 -0.13 26.57 6.46
CA GLY A 251 0.04 27.55 5.39
C GLY A 251 0.40 26.95 4.02
N HIS A 252 0.75 25.67 3.96
CA HIS A 252 0.80 24.90 2.73
C HIS A 252 -0.59 24.33 2.41
N ASP A 253 -0.89 24.11 1.13
CA ASP A 253 -2.17 23.52 0.70
C ASP A 253 -2.12 21.99 0.76
N VAL A 254 -1.85 21.49 1.96
CA VAL A 254 -1.67 20.07 2.27
C VAL A 254 -2.57 19.64 3.41
N GLU A 255 -2.80 18.34 3.49
CA GLU A 255 -3.43 17.65 4.60
C GLU A 255 -2.42 16.69 5.23
N VAL A 256 -2.36 16.66 6.55
CA VAL A 256 -1.45 15.82 7.32
C VAL A 256 -2.32 14.87 8.13
N LEU A 257 -2.22 13.58 7.82
CA LEU A 257 -3.07 12.54 8.38
C LEU A 257 -2.20 11.42 8.95
N PRO A 258 -2.59 10.79 10.07
CA PRO A 258 -2.03 9.51 10.44
C PRO A 258 -2.40 8.46 9.39
N TRP A 259 -1.58 7.43 9.21
CA TRP A 259 -1.82 6.40 8.18
C TRP A 259 -3.22 5.75 8.28
N THR A 260 -3.75 5.60 9.49
CA THR A 260 -5.08 5.03 9.77
C THR A 260 -6.23 5.88 9.20
N GLU A 261 -6.03 7.20 9.08
CA GLU A 261 -7.03 8.12 8.52
C GLU A 261 -6.78 8.35 7.03
N ALA A 262 -5.52 8.29 6.57
CA ALA A 262 -5.17 8.43 5.16
C ALA A 262 -5.61 7.23 4.31
N ALA A 263 -5.81 6.06 4.92
CA ALA A 263 -6.32 4.86 4.28
C ALA A 263 -7.35 4.15 5.19
N PRO A 264 -8.56 4.70 5.34
CA PRO A 264 -9.57 4.18 6.28
C PRO A 264 -10.17 2.84 5.84
N ASP A 265 -9.97 2.47 4.58
CA ASP A 265 -10.39 1.19 4.00
C ASP A 265 -9.36 0.06 4.26
N LEU A 266 -8.27 0.35 4.99
CA LEU A 266 -7.23 -0.59 5.45
C LEU A 266 -7.29 -0.83 6.96
#